data_AF-A0A6A4AYU5-F1
#
_entry.id   AF-A0A6A4AYU5-F1
#
_cell.length_a   1.000
_cell.length_b   1.000
_cell.length_c   1.000
_cell.angle_alpha   90.00
_cell.angle_beta   90.00
_cell.angle_gamma   90.00
#
_symmetry.space_group_name_H-M   'P 1'
#
loop_
_entity.id
_entity.type
_entity.pdbx_description
1 polymer ?
#
loop_
_entity_poly.entity_id
_entity_poly.type
_entity_poly.pdbx_seq_one_letter_code
_entity_poly.pdbx_strand_id
1 'polypeptide(L)'
;MAQTLERYCLKRSEGGVVKKAPACTKEDLRILMDGIYYDAASSKDYQDAALLALMWYTFGRASDLGFVAKSSLSVSADGVIFVRLIRVKTSEEQGLSLFPEKDSFITCPLHAVAMALVMQDFPSSQVLEHPQLFDGSAENLAAPDDVPLVEALACCSLSNAPDDSHDDEIRKPKTMKIHGYVNRVVKAATKAQARAKPTPNLSSHSFRRGGAQHANSDPSLCAQWIFDRGSWNMTATNKAFAYVFNTTSEDQKVSRVLSGWDSCQKPPVPMLSWFDSATKSEAFSLAALLFQTSMNTQDPEKRLNDRVADV
;
A
#
# COMPACT_ATOMS: atom_id res chain seq x y z
N MET A 1 -22.32 22.35 -17.60
CA MET A 1 -22.03 21.57 -16.38
C MET A 1 -20.56 21.60 -15.97
N ALA A 2 -19.59 21.34 -16.87
CA ALA A 2 -18.16 21.37 -16.56
C ALA A 2 -17.67 22.72 -15.98
N GLN A 3 -18.02 23.86 -16.59
CA GLN A 3 -17.64 25.19 -16.07
C GLN A 3 -18.25 25.54 -14.70
N THR A 4 -19.44 25.01 -14.41
CA THR A 4 -20.11 25.23 -13.11
C THR A 4 -19.43 24.42 -12.01
N LEU A 5 -19.07 23.17 -12.31
CA LEU A 5 -18.27 22.30 -11.44
C LEU A 5 -16.86 22.85 -11.21
N GLU A 6 -16.20 23.35 -12.26
CA GLU A 6 -14.88 23.96 -12.18
C GLU A 6 -14.88 25.21 -11.27
N ARG A 7 -15.89 26.08 -11.39
CA ARG A 7 -16.09 27.22 -10.48
C ARG A 7 -16.36 26.78 -9.04
N TYR A 8 -17.07 25.68 -8.83
CA TYR A 8 -17.35 25.13 -7.50
C TYR A 8 -16.10 24.48 -6.87
N CYS A 9 -15.27 23.81 -7.67
CA CYS A 9 -14.00 23.22 -7.24
C CYS A 9 -12.90 24.27 -6.97
N LEU A 10 -13.07 25.50 -7.44
CA LEU A 10 -12.17 26.63 -7.19
C LEU A 10 -12.61 27.50 -5.99
N LYS A 11 -13.84 27.37 -5.51
CA LYS A 11 -14.39 28.23 -4.43
C LYS A 11 -14.88 27.43 -3.22
N ARG A 12 -14.24 27.66 -2.07
CA ARG A 12 -14.83 27.86 -0.71
C ARG A 12 -13.68 28.01 0.30
N SER A 13 -13.66 28.93 1.28
CA SER A 13 -14.65 29.87 1.84
C SER A 13 -14.17 31.34 1.90
N GLU A 14 -12.95 31.67 1.45
CA GLU A 14 -12.34 33.01 1.60
C GLU A 14 -11.63 33.51 0.33
N GLY A 15 -12.24 33.36 -0.85
CA GLY A 15 -11.82 34.05 -2.08
C GLY A 15 -10.42 33.73 -2.65
N GLY A 16 -9.60 32.93 -1.98
CA GLY A 16 -8.25 32.55 -2.42
C GLY A 16 -8.24 31.32 -3.32
N VAL A 17 -7.41 31.34 -4.36
CA VAL A 17 -7.06 30.15 -5.14
C VAL A 17 -6.24 29.22 -4.25
N VAL A 18 -6.81 28.08 -3.84
CA VAL A 18 -6.08 27.06 -3.10
C VAL A 18 -4.88 26.63 -3.94
N LYS A 19 -3.65 26.81 -3.42
CA LYS A 19 -2.44 26.16 -3.96
C LYS A 19 -2.61 24.64 -3.82
N LYS A 20 -3.27 24.02 -4.79
CA LYS A 20 -3.45 22.56 -4.82
C LYS A 20 -2.11 21.93 -5.16
N ALA A 21 -1.74 20.86 -4.45
CA ALA A 21 -0.58 20.07 -4.82
C ALA A 21 -0.75 19.56 -6.27
N PRO A 22 0.34 19.52 -7.06
CA PRO A 22 0.31 18.94 -8.39
C PRO A 22 -0.06 17.46 -8.29
N ALA A 23 -0.69 16.91 -9.34
CA ALA A 23 -0.97 15.49 -9.38
C ALA A 23 0.33 14.71 -9.63
N CYS A 24 0.53 13.63 -8.87
CA CYS A 24 1.61 12.69 -9.12
C CYS A 24 1.26 11.93 -10.41
N THR A 25 2.07 12.03 -11.45
CA THR A 25 1.90 11.22 -12.66
C THR A 25 2.46 9.81 -12.43
N LYS A 26 2.14 8.88 -13.33
CA LYS A 26 2.74 7.54 -13.30
C LYS A 26 4.27 7.60 -13.48
N GLU A 27 4.74 8.53 -14.31
CA GLU A 27 6.17 8.77 -14.49
C GLU A 27 6.82 9.37 -13.23
N ASP A 28 6.14 10.29 -12.53
CA ASP A 28 6.63 10.77 -11.22
C ASP A 28 6.77 9.61 -10.23
N LEU A 29 5.77 8.71 -10.15
CA LEU A 29 5.85 7.52 -9.30
C LEU A 29 7.06 6.66 -9.68
N ARG A 30 7.28 6.42 -10.97
CA ARG A 30 8.43 5.66 -11.48
C ARG A 30 9.74 6.30 -11.06
N ILE A 31 9.89 7.61 -11.27
CA ILE A 31 11.09 8.35 -10.87
C ILE A 31 11.32 8.26 -9.37
N LEU A 32 10.27 8.46 -8.55
CA LEU A 32 10.41 8.40 -7.09
C LEU A 32 10.84 7.01 -6.61
N MET A 33 10.22 5.94 -7.12
CA MET A 33 10.57 4.57 -6.74
C MET A 33 11.95 4.17 -7.25
N ASP A 34 12.32 4.55 -8.48
CA ASP A 34 13.65 4.33 -9.04
C ASP A 34 14.75 4.98 -8.17
N GLY A 35 14.50 6.19 -7.68
CA GLY A 35 15.40 6.87 -6.74
C GLY A 35 15.57 6.14 -5.41
N ILE A 36 14.49 5.53 -4.90
CA ILE A 36 14.57 4.73 -3.67
C ILE A 36 15.38 3.46 -3.91
N TYR A 37 15.09 2.72 -5.00
CA TYR A 37 15.80 1.48 -5.29
C TYR A 37 17.27 1.68 -5.62
N TYR A 38 17.62 2.77 -6.30
CA TYR A 38 19.01 3.05 -6.69
C TYR A 38 19.94 3.19 -5.49
N ASP A 39 19.49 3.88 -4.43
CA ASP A 39 20.25 4.13 -3.21
C ASP A 39 19.82 3.20 -2.04
N ALA A 40 19.05 2.15 -2.31
CA ALA A 40 18.49 1.29 -1.26
C ALA A 40 19.60 0.55 -0.50
N ALA A 41 19.70 0.80 0.81
CA ALA A 41 20.72 0.20 1.66
C ALA A 41 20.13 -0.46 2.92
N SER A 42 18.84 -0.26 3.18
CA SER A 42 18.17 -0.73 4.39
C SER A 42 16.78 -1.30 4.09
N SER A 43 16.27 -2.16 4.99
CA SER A 43 14.86 -2.61 4.99
C SER A 43 13.88 -1.45 4.76
N LYS A 44 14.15 -0.33 5.43
CA LYS A 44 13.32 0.86 5.41
C LYS A 44 13.15 1.46 4.01
N ASP A 45 14.13 1.32 3.12
CA ASP A 45 14.05 1.84 1.75
C ASP A 45 13.06 1.01 0.92
N TYR A 46 13.11 -0.31 1.04
CA TYR A 46 12.14 -1.21 0.39
C TYR A 46 10.72 -1.02 0.94
N GLN A 47 10.60 -0.79 2.24
CA GLN A 47 9.34 -0.44 2.91
C GLN A 47 8.77 0.89 2.38
N ASP A 48 9.62 1.91 2.19
CA ASP A 48 9.22 3.20 1.60
C ASP A 48 8.77 3.06 0.14
N ALA A 49 9.45 2.23 -0.65
CA ALA A 49 9.05 1.94 -2.03
C ALA A 49 7.67 1.25 -2.07
N ALA A 50 7.45 0.23 -1.23
CA ALA A 50 6.16 -0.43 -1.10
C ALA A 50 5.05 0.53 -0.64
N LEU A 51 5.36 1.43 0.29
CA LEU A 51 4.43 2.48 0.70
C LEU A 51 4.02 3.37 -0.48
N LEU A 52 4.98 3.87 -1.29
CA LEU A 52 4.66 4.70 -2.45
C LEU A 52 3.83 3.94 -3.51
N ALA A 53 4.18 2.67 -3.77
CA ALA A 53 3.42 1.82 -4.67
C ALA A 53 1.99 1.64 -4.18
N LEU A 54 1.79 1.20 -2.94
CA LEU A 54 0.45 0.98 -2.37
C LEU A 54 -0.35 2.28 -2.23
N MET A 55 0.32 3.42 -1.98
CA MET A 55 -0.32 4.73 -2.03
C MET A 55 -0.88 5.08 -3.40
N TRP A 56 -0.28 4.61 -4.50
CA TRP A 56 -0.87 4.75 -5.83
C TRP A 56 -2.21 4.02 -5.93
N TYR A 57 -2.26 2.75 -5.50
CA TYR A 57 -3.44 1.88 -5.58
C TYR A 57 -4.55 2.26 -4.59
N THR A 58 -4.19 2.88 -3.47
CA THR A 58 -5.13 3.38 -2.46
C THR A 58 -5.46 4.86 -2.64
N PHE A 59 -5.10 5.50 -3.76
CA PHE A 59 -5.35 6.92 -4.00
C PHE A 59 -4.85 7.81 -2.86
N GLY A 60 -3.59 7.62 -2.48
CA GLY A 60 -2.81 8.42 -1.53
C GLY A 60 -3.28 8.34 -0.08
N ARG A 61 -3.90 7.23 0.32
CA ARG A 61 -4.41 7.02 1.67
C ARG A 61 -3.48 6.10 2.46
N ALA A 62 -2.36 6.69 2.88
CA ALA A 62 -1.34 5.98 3.65
C ALA A 62 -1.87 5.40 4.99
N SER A 63 -2.87 6.03 5.62
CA SER A 63 -3.39 5.60 6.93
C SER A 63 -4.02 4.22 6.89
N ASP A 64 -4.64 3.87 5.77
CA ASP A 64 -5.26 2.54 5.62
C ASP A 64 -4.20 1.44 5.45
N LEU A 65 -3.00 1.81 5.01
CA LEU A 65 -1.89 0.88 4.81
C LEU A 65 -1.17 0.50 6.11
N GLY A 66 -1.35 1.27 7.19
CA GLY A 66 -0.72 1.01 8.48
C GLY A 66 -1.24 -0.24 9.19
N PHE A 67 -2.41 -0.72 8.82
CA PHE A 67 -3.10 -1.84 9.48
C PHE A 67 -3.12 -3.10 8.61
N VAL A 68 -2.39 -3.11 7.50
CA VAL A 68 -2.38 -4.24 6.56
C VAL A 68 -1.48 -5.34 7.10
N ALA A 69 -2.10 -6.33 7.76
CA ALA A 69 -1.45 -7.54 8.21
C ALA A 69 -1.14 -8.48 7.05
N LYS A 70 -0.12 -9.34 7.16
CA LYS A 70 0.21 -10.35 6.15
C LYS A 70 -0.95 -11.34 5.93
N SER A 71 -1.70 -11.65 6.99
CA SER A 71 -2.91 -12.49 6.92
C SER A 71 -4.05 -11.86 6.11
N SER A 72 -3.98 -10.57 5.80
CA SER A 72 -4.96 -9.88 4.95
C SER A 72 -4.68 -10.03 3.45
N LEU A 73 -3.51 -10.59 3.09
CA LEU A 73 -3.15 -10.91 1.72
C LEU A 73 -3.73 -12.27 1.34
N SER A 74 -4.32 -12.33 0.16
CA SER A 74 -4.83 -13.56 -0.43
C SER A 74 -4.54 -13.60 -1.92
N VAL A 75 -4.42 -14.80 -2.49
CA VAL A 75 -4.25 -14.99 -3.93
C VAL A 75 -5.49 -15.69 -4.45
N SER A 76 -6.15 -15.07 -5.43
CA SER A 76 -7.31 -15.66 -6.09
C SER A 76 -6.91 -16.81 -7.03
N ALA A 77 -7.87 -17.65 -7.44
CA ALA A 77 -7.62 -18.73 -8.39
C ALA A 77 -7.08 -18.26 -9.76
N ASP A 78 -7.33 -17.00 -10.09
CA ASP A 78 -6.84 -16.32 -11.29
C ASP A 78 -5.47 -15.64 -11.08
N GLY A 79 -4.79 -15.90 -9.95
CA GLY A 79 -3.45 -15.39 -9.65
C GLY A 79 -3.39 -13.91 -9.27
N VAL A 80 -4.55 -13.27 -9.09
CA VAL A 80 -4.62 -11.87 -8.62
C VAL A 80 -4.38 -11.83 -7.12
N ILE A 81 -3.45 -10.98 -6.68
CA ILE A 81 -3.23 -10.70 -5.26
C ILE A 81 -4.29 -9.72 -4.78
N PHE A 82 -4.93 -10.06 -3.66
CA PHE A 82 -5.98 -9.26 -3.04
C PHE A 82 -5.59 -8.91 -1.60
N VAL A 83 -5.65 -7.62 -1.29
CA VAL A 83 -5.38 -7.07 0.04
C VAL A 83 -6.71 -6.68 0.66
N ARG A 84 -7.02 -7.24 1.83
CA ARG A 84 -8.18 -6.83 2.64
C ARG A 84 -7.74 -5.74 3.61
N LEU A 85 -8.33 -4.56 3.51
CA LEU A 85 -8.00 -3.43 4.39
C LEU A 85 -9.23 -2.88 5.09
N ILE A 86 -9.05 -2.36 6.29
CA ILE A 86 -10.09 -1.63 7.01
C ILE A 86 -9.87 -0.14 6.80
N ARG A 87 -10.91 0.54 6.37
CA ARG A 87 -10.91 1.99 6.13
C ARG A 87 -10.88 2.71 7.47
N VAL A 88 -9.81 3.46 7.77
CA VAL A 88 -9.67 4.14 9.08
C VAL A 88 -10.81 5.12 9.36
N LYS A 89 -11.33 5.80 8.33
CA LYS A 89 -12.36 6.83 8.49
C LYS A 89 -13.79 6.29 8.58
N THR A 90 -14.08 5.18 7.92
CA THR A 90 -15.45 4.63 7.83
C THR A 90 -15.61 3.34 8.62
N SER A 91 -14.51 2.75 9.09
CA SER A 91 -14.44 1.42 9.70
C SER A 91 -15.05 0.31 8.82
N GLU A 92 -15.17 0.57 7.52
CA GLU A 92 -15.66 -0.40 6.55
C GLU A 92 -14.50 -1.24 6.03
N GLU A 93 -14.77 -2.51 5.74
CA GLU A 93 -13.81 -3.37 5.08
C GLU A 93 -13.83 -3.12 3.57
N GLN A 94 -12.64 -3.04 2.96
CA GLN A 94 -12.49 -2.87 1.52
C GLN A 94 -11.45 -3.85 0.96
N GLY A 95 -11.81 -4.42 -0.17
CA GLY A 95 -10.89 -5.21 -1.00
C GLY A 95 -10.05 -4.34 -1.92
N LEU A 96 -8.78 -4.70 -2.08
CA LEU A 96 -7.87 -4.05 -3.02
C LEU A 96 -7.14 -5.11 -3.85
N SER A 97 -7.49 -5.22 -5.11
CA SER A 97 -6.79 -6.07 -6.08
C SER A 97 -5.49 -5.39 -6.51
N LEU A 98 -4.42 -6.17 -6.63
CA LEU A 98 -3.11 -5.75 -7.15
C LEU A 98 -2.75 -6.61 -8.36
N PHE A 99 -2.33 -5.96 -9.44
CA PHE A 99 -1.85 -6.62 -10.66
C PHE A 99 -0.38 -6.32 -10.88
N PRO A 100 0.35 -7.19 -11.62
CA PRO A 100 1.67 -6.85 -12.10
C PRO A 100 1.60 -5.64 -13.03
N GLU A 101 2.61 -4.78 -12.94
CA GLU A 101 2.73 -3.65 -13.85
C GLU A 101 3.02 -4.13 -15.28
N LYS A 102 2.45 -3.45 -16.28
CA LYS A 102 2.62 -3.82 -17.69
C LYS A 102 4.04 -3.60 -18.20
N ASP A 103 4.61 -2.42 -17.96
CA ASP A 103 5.80 -1.95 -18.68
C ASP A 103 7.04 -1.77 -17.78
N SER A 104 6.89 -1.77 -16.45
CA SER A 104 8.01 -1.51 -15.54
C SER A 104 7.87 -2.22 -14.19
N PHE A 105 8.87 -3.05 -13.85
CA PHE A 105 8.91 -3.69 -12.54
C PHE A 105 9.12 -2.68 -11.40
N ILE A 106 9.69 -1.50 -11.68
CA ILE A 106 9.99 -0.47 -10.68
C ILE A 106 8.73 0.02 -9.98
N THR A 107 7.61 0.19 -10.68
CA THR A 107 6.34 0.62 -10.05
C THR A 107 5.39 -0.52 -9.74
N CYS A 108 5.84 -1.76 -9.93
CA CYS A 108 5.01 -2.94 -9.75
C CYS A 108 4.68 -3.14 -8.26
N PRO A 109 3.40 -3.13 -7.86
CA PRO A 109 3.03 -3.28 -6.45
C PRO A 109 3.41 -4.66 -5.92
N LEU A 110 3.36 -5.70 -6.75
CA LEU A 110 3.73 -7.06 -6.35
C LEU A 110 5.21 -7.14 -6.03
N HIS A 111 6.06 -6.57 -6.89
CA HIS A 111 7.50 -6.49 -6.66
C HIS A 111 7.82 -5.66 -5.41
N ALA A 112 7.20 -4.48 -5.27
CA ALA A 112 7.46 -3.61 -4.14
C ALA A 112 7.07 -4.26 -2.80
N VAL A 113 5.90 -4.89 -2.73
CA VAL A 113 5.46 -5.63 -1.53
C VAL A 113 6.36 -6.83 -1.26
N ALA A 114 6.71 -7.62 -2.28
CA ALA A 114 7.61 -8.76 -2.12
C ALA A 114 8.98 -8.33 -1.57
N MET A 115 9.59 -7.28 -2.15
CA MET A 115 10.86 -6.75 -1.66
C MET A 115 10.75 -6.22 -0.23
N ALA A 116 9.67 -5.51 0.10
CA ALA A 116 9.45 -5.03 1.46
C ALA A 116 9.36 -6.19 2.46
N LEU A 117 8.72 -7.32 2.09
CA LEU A 117 8.59 -8.51 2.93
C LEU A 117 9.92 -9.27 3.10
N VAL A 118 10.66 -9.47 2.01
CA VAL A 118 11.94 -10.19 2.02
C VAL A 118 13.01 -9.44 2.80
N MET A 119 13.01 -8.11 2.71
CA MET A 119 14.01 -7.26 3.33
C MET A 119 13.69 -6.87 4.78
N GLN A 120 12.64 -7.43 5.41
CA GLN A 120 12.32 -7.14 6.82
C GLN A 120 13.45 -7.59 7.74
N ASP A 121 13.84 -6.70 8.66
CA ASP A 121 14.96 -6.96 9.58
C ASP A 121 14.57 -7.97 10.68
N PHE A 122 13.27 -8.13 10.94
CA PHE A 122 12.72 -9.04 11.95
C PHE A 122 11.38 -9.63 11.50
N PRO A 123 10.99 -10.81 12.03
CA PRO A 123 9.67 -11.36 11.79
C PRO A 123 8.58 -10.39 12.23
N SER A 124 7.73 -9.96 11.29
CA SER A 124 6.59 -9.09 11.55
C SER A 124 5.30 -9.69 11.04
N SER A 125 4.18 -9.40 11.72
CA SER A 125 2.83 -9.75 11.25
C SER A 125 2.30 -8.74 10.21
N GLN A 126 2.94 -7.59 10.06
CA GLN A 126 2.51 -6.50 9.20
C GLN A 126 3.21 -6.54 7.84
N VAL A 127 2.52 -6.08 6.81
CA VAL A 127 3.11 -5.89 5.48
C VAL A 127 4.07 -4.70 5.48
N LEU A 128 3.69 -3.60 6.15
CA LEU A 128 4.52 -2.40 6.28
C LEU A 128 4.93 -2.12 7.74
N GLU A 129 6.24 -1.99 7.99
CA GLU A 129 6.83 -1.78 9.32
C GLU A 129 7.09 -0.30 9.60
N HIS A 130 6.03 0.50 9.56
CA HIS A 130 6.15 1.92 9.84
C HIS A 130 5.36 2.30 11.08
N PRO A 131 6.04 2.53 12.23
CA PRO A 131 5.41 3.02 13.45
C PRO A 131 4.60 4.31 13.23
N GLN A 132 4.94 5.12 12.22
CA GLN A 132 4.22 6.35 11.89
C GLN A 132 2.91 6.12 11.12
N LEU A 133 2.70 4.91 10.60
CA LEU A 133 1.40 4.51 10.03
C LEU A 133 0.41 4.09 11.12
N PHE A 134 0.91 3.73 12.31
CA PHE A 134 0.11 3.50 13.51
C PHE A 134 -0.17 4.85 14.19
N ASP A 135 -1.34 5.44 13.89
CA ASP A 135 -1.88 6.45 14.80
C ASP A 135 -2.43 5.68 16.01
N GLY A 136 -1.94 5.98 17.22
CA GLY A 136 -2.24 5.28 18.49
C GLY A 136 -3.73 5.18 18.87
N SER A 137 -4.64 5.52 17.95
CA SER A 137 -6.08 5.25 17.98
C SER A 137 -6.48 3.76 17.96
N ALA A 138 -5.53 2.84 17.88
CA ALA A 138 -5.77 1.39 17.91
C ALA A 138 -6.37 0.88 19.24
N GLU A 139 -6.46 1.71 20.30
CA GLU A 139 -7.18 1.36 21.53
C GLU A 139 -8.69 1.15 21.33
N ASN A 140 -9.26 1.41 20.14
CA ASN A 140 -10.67 1.16 19.85
C ASN A 140 -10.95 0.06 18.81
N LEU A 141 -9.92 -0.66 18.34
CA LEU A 141 -10.15 -1.89 17.58
C LEU A 141 -9.95 -3.04 18.56
N ALA A 142 -11.07 -3.56 19.08
CA ALA A 142 -11.09 -4.72 19.95
C ALA A 142 -10.14 -5.79 19.41
N ALA A 143 -9.16 -6.16 20.23
CA ALA A 143 -8.21 -7.21 19.92
C ALA A 143 -8.96 -8.50 19.54
N PRO A 144 -8.50 -9.26 18.54
CA PRO A 144 -8.87 -10.66 18.46
C PRO A 144 -8.30 -11.35 19.70
N ASP A 145 -9.13 -12.12 20.39
CA ASP A 145 -8.69 -13.04 21.43
C ASP A 145 -7.55 -13.94 20.91
N ASP A 146 -6.64 -14.29 21.82
CA ASP A 146 -5.44 -15.14 21.67
C ASP A 146 -4.10 -14.44 21.39
N VAL A 147 -3.69 -13.55 22.31
CA VAL A 147 -2.25 -13.24 22.51
C VAL A 147 -1.63 -14.28 23.46
N PRO A 148 -0.54 -14.97 23.08
CA PRO A 148 0.12 -15.94 23.95
C PRO A 148 0.68 -15.28 25.22
N LEU A 149 0.43 -15.93 26.36
CA LEU A 149 0.79 -15.52 27.72
C LEU A 149 2.26 -15.07 27.93
N VAL A 150 3.16 -15.42 27.01
CA VAL A 150 4.58 -15.03 27.07
C VAL A 150 4.82 -13.55 26.76
N GLU A 151 3.96 -12.93 25.95
CA GLU A 151 4.08 -11.51 25.55
C GLU A 151 3.54 -10.58 26.65
N ALA A 152 2.52 -11.04 27.40
CA ALA A 152 1.98 -10.32 28.56
C ALA A 152 2.97 -10.28 29.74
N LEU A 153 3.82 -11.30 29.90
CA LEU A 153 4.79 -11.39 31.01
C LEU A 153 6.05 -10.52 30.79
N ALA A 154 6.40 -10.22 29.54
CA ALA A 154 7.51 -9.32 29.21
C ALA A 154 7.24 -7.86 29.60
N CYS A 155 5.97 -7.44 29.64
CA CYS A 155 5.58 -6.08 30.04
C CYS A 155 5.58 -5.84 31.56
N CYS A 156 5.62 -6.90 32.38
CA CYS A 156 5.44 -6.78 33.83
C CYS A 156 6.76 -6.74 34.63
N SER A 157 7.92 -6.77 33.97
CA SER A 157 9.20 -6.96 34.67
C SER A 157 10.19 -5.81 34.53
N LEU A 158 9.76 -4.55 34.64
CA LEU A 158 10.66 -3.42 34.94
C LEU A 158 9.91 -2.29 35.67
N SER A 159 9.57 -2.53 36.94
CA SER A 159 9.33 -1.43 37.88
C SER A 159 9.73 -1.88 39.28
N ASN A 160 10.84 -1.34 39.79
CA ASN A 160 11.02 -0.88 41.18
C ASN A 160 12.51 -0.58 41.45
N ALA A 161 12.88 0.71 41.44
CA ALA A 161 13.79 1.36 42.43
C ALA A 161 14.04 2.83 42.03
N PRO A 162 14.37 3.73 43.00
CA PRO A 162 13.97 5.12 42.98
C PRO A 162 15.02 6.12 42.46
N ASP A 163 14.45 7.22 41.98
CA ASP A 163 14.94 8.60 41.77
C ASP A 163 16.36 8.95 42.28
N ASP A 164 17.26 9.28 41.33
CA ASP A 164 18.29 10.30 41.55
C ASP A 164 18.79 10.92 40.23
N SER A 165 18.62 12.24 40.12
CA SER A 165 19.35 13.25 39.33
C SER A 165 19.94 12.93 37.93
N HIS A 166 19.37 13.57 36.89
CA HIS A 166 20.00 14.65 36.12
C HIS A 166 19.10 15.05 34.92
N ASP A 167 18.68 16.32 34.88
CA ASP A 167 18.03 16.96 33.73
C ASP A 167 19.02 17.05 32.55
N ASP A 168 19.09 15.98 31.75
CA ASP A 168 19.37 16.11 30.33
C ASP A 168 18.06 15.80 29.60
N GLU A 169 17.44 16.84 29.06
CA GLU A 169 16.25 16.74 28.22
C GLU A 169 16.63 15.96 26.94
N ILE A 170 16.65 14.63 27.04
CA ILE A 170 16.67 13.74 25.89
C ILE A 170 15.46 14.12 25.07
N ARG A 171 15.67 14.90 24.01
CA ARG A 171 14.65 15.25 23.02
C ARG A 171 14.05 13.94 22.51
N LYS A 172 12.92 13.53 23.10
CA LYS A 172 12.10 12.44 22.58
C LYS A 172 11.90 12.72 21.09
N PRO A 173 12.28 11.79 20.19
CA PRO A 173 12.12 12.04 18.76
C PRO A 173 10.65 12.36 18.50
N LYS A 174 10.37 13.56 17.98
CA LYS A 174 9.01 13.98 17.64
C LYS A 174 8.40 12.88 16.77
N THR A 175 7.40 12.17 17.30
CA THR A 175 6.66 11.17 16.55
C THR A 175 6.01 11.86 15.36
N MET A 176 6.53 11.56 14.18
CA MET A 176 6.11 12.20 12.95
C MET A 176 4.75 11.64 12.55
N LYS A 177 3.73 12.50 12.41
CA LYS A 177 2.44 12.08 11.87
C LYS A 177 2.61 11.48 10.47
N ILE A 178 1.75 10.52 10.11
CA ILE A 178 1.78 9.81 8.83
C ILE A 178 2.01 10.69 7.60
N HIS A 179 1.33 11.83 7.51
CA HIS A 179 1.49 12.76 6.38
C HIS A 179 2.87 13.41 6.35
N GLY A 180 3.46 13.68 7.52
CA GLY A 180 4.83 14.13 7.65
C GLY A 180 5.80 13.06 7.15
N TYR A 181 5.57 11.79 7.52
CA TYR A 181 6.39 10.66 7.10
C TYR A 181 6.41 10.52 5.59
N VAL A 182 5.23 10.42 4.97
CA VAL A 182 5.11 10.32 3.51
C VAL A 182 5.77 11.51 2.81
N ASN A 183 5.56 12.73 3.31
CA ASN A 183 6.20 13.90 2.71
C ASN A 183 7.74 13.85 2.83
N ARG A 184 8.28 13.24 3.89
CA ARG A 184 9.73 13.00 4.01
C ARG A 184 10.21 11.99 2.98
N VAL A 185 9.50 10.88 2.79
CA VAL A 185 9.81 9.87 1.77
C VAL A 185 9.81 10.49 0.37
N VAL A 186 8.75 11.21 0.01
CA VAL A 186 8.63 11.88 -1.30
C VAL A 186 9.77 12.88 -1.53
N LYS A 187 10.14 13.67 -0.51
CA LYS A 187 11.26 14.62 -0.60
C LYS A 187 12.60 13.92 -0.77
N ALA A 188 12.85 12.84 -0.03
CA ALA A 188 14.08 12.07 -0.12
C ALA A 188 14.24 11.46 -1.52
N ALA A 189 13.20 10.78 -2.01
CA ALA A 189 13.16 10.21 -3.35
C ALA A 189 13.33 11.27 -4.46
N THR A 190 12.64 12.42 -4.33
CA THR A 190 12.79 13.55 -5.25
C THR A 190 14.23 14.06 -5.31
N LYS A 191 14.91 14.13 -4.16
CA LYS A 191 16.30 14.58 -4.06
C LYS A 191 17.26 13.59 -4.72
N ALA A 192 17.06 12.29 -4.49
CA ALA A 192 17.86 11.23 -5.12
C ALA A 192 17.80 11.34 -6.66
N GLN A 193 16.64 11.71 -7.20
CA GLN A 193 16.38 11.79 -8.63
C GLN A 193 16.28 13.23 -9.17
N ALA A 194 17.04 14.16 -8.60
CA ALA A 194 17.03 15.57 -9.03
C ALA A 194 17.34 15.75 -10.53
N ARG A 195 18.08 14.81 -11.14
CA ARG A 195 18.40 14.81 -12.58
C ARG A 195 17.23 14.40 -13.47
N ALA A 196 16.34 13.53 -12.98
CA ALA A 196 15.15 13.07 -13.70
C ALA A 196 14.01 14.11 -13.70
N LYS A 197 14.17 15.21 -12.94
CA LYS A 197 13.24 16.36 -12.86
C LYS A 197 11.79 15.91 -12.61
N PRO A 198 11.51 15.20 -11.50
CA PRO A 198 10.13 14.90 -11.12
C PRO A 198 9.34 16.20 -10.95
N THR A 199 8.02 16.12 -11.06
CA THR A 199 7.12 17.27 -10.90
C THR A 199 7.46 18.03 -9.61
N PRO A 200 7.69 19.35 -9.65
CA PRO A 200 8.10 20.09 -8.46
C PRO A 200 6.95 20.17 -7.45
N ASN A 201 7.27 20.18 -6.15
CA ASN A 201 6.31 20.30 -5.04
C ASN A 201 5.35 19.11 -4.88
N LEU A 202 5.79 17.90 -5.22
CA LEU A 202 5.06 16.67 -4.86
C LEU A 202 4.94 16.52 -3.34
N SER A 203 3.80 15.99 -2.91
CA SER A 203 3.46 15.74 -1.51
C SER A 203 2.54 14.52 -1.39
N SER A 204 2.22 14.08 -0.18
CA SER A 204 1.22 13.03 0.06
C SER A 204 -0.13 13.32 -0.62
N HIS A 205 -0.54 14.59 -0.73
CA HIS A 205 -1.76 14.98 -1.45
C HIS A 205 -1.65 14.80 -2.97
N SER A 206 -0.43 14.82 -3.54
CA SER A 206 -0.19 14.61 -4.97
C SER A 206 -0.56 13.20 -5.40
N PHE A 207 -0.32 12.19 -4.56
CA PHE A 207 -0.68 10.79 -4.83
C PHE A 207 -2.19 10.58 -4.87
N ARG A 208 -2.93 11.27 -3.98
CA ARG A 208 -4.40 11.24 -3.98
C ARG A 208 -4.99 11.71 -5.30
N ARG A 209 -4.43 12.80 -5.83
CA ARG A 209 -4.86 13.38 -7.11
C ARG A 209 -4.35 12.55 -8.29
N GLY A 210 -3.12 12.08 -8.20
CA GLY A 210 -2.42 11.32 -9.23
C GLY A 210 -3.13 10.05 -9.67
N GLY A 211 -3.26 9.09 -8.75
CA GLY A 211 -3.89 7.80 -9.06
C GLY A 211 -5.34 7.96 -9.54
N ALA A 212 -6.10 8.87 -8.92
CA ALA A 212 -7.47 9.15 -9.32
C ALA A 212 -7.57 9.81 -10.71
N GLN A 213 -6.71 10.78 -11.03
CA GLN A 213 -6.69 11.40 -12.36
C GLN A 213 -6.23 10.43 -13.43
N HIS A 214 -5.26 9.57 -13.12
CA HIS A 214 -4.79 8.53 -14.03
C HIS A 214 -5.90 7.54 -14.36
N ALA A 215 -6.60 7.00 -13.35
CA ALA A 215 -7.75 6.14 -13.59
C ALA A 215 -8.86 6.86 -14.37
N ASN A 216 -9.14 8.13 -14.06
CA ASN A 216 -10.17 8.92 -14.76
C ASN A 216 -9.78 9.29 -16.20
N SER A 217 -8.52 9.10 -16.61
CA SER A 217 -8.10 9.33 -17.99
C SER A 217 -8.48 8.19 -18.93
N ASP A 218 -8.83 7.02 -18.38
CA ASP A 218 -9.30 5.87 -19.15
C ASP A 218 -10.81 5.98 -19.42
N PRO A 219 -11.25 6.02 -20.69
CA PRO A 219 -12.66 6.18 -21.05
C PRO A 219 -13.53 4.94 -20.73
N SER A 220 -12.94 3.79 -20.45
CA SER A 220 -13.64 2.55 -20.09
C SER A 220 -14.03 2.49 -18.61
N LEU A 221 -13.47 3.37 -17.78
CA LEU A 221 -13.81 3.47 -16.36
C LEU A 221 -14.89 4.53 -16.13
N CYS A 222 -15.92 4.17 -15.35
CA CYS A 222 -16.88 5.16 -14.90
C CYS A 222 -16.37 5.87 -13.63
N ALA A 223 -16.74 7.14 -13.46
CA ALA A 223 -16.32 7.94 -12.30
C ALA A 223 -16.78 7.32 -10.98
N GLN A 224 -17.93 6.64 -10.98
CA GLN A 224 -18.47 5.95 -9.80
C GLN A 224 -17.49 4.92 -9.24
N TRP A 225 -16.89 4.07 -10.08
CA TRP A 225 -15.93 3.06 -9.63
C TRP A 225 -14.68 3.67 -9.00
N ILE A 226 -14.22 4.81 -9.51
CA ILE A 226 -13.10 5.56 -8.94
C ILE A 226 -13.49 6.14 -7.58
N PHE A 227 -14.71 6.68 -7.46
CA PHE A 227 -15.23 7.21 -6.20
C PHE A 227 -15.42 6.13 -5.13
N ASP A 228 -15.90 4.96 -5.52
CA ASP A 228 -16.12 3.80 -4.64
C ASP A 228 -14.78 3.24 -4.16
N ARG A 229 -13.82 3.03 -5.07
CA ARG A 229 -12.45 2.67 -4.67
C ARG A 229 -11.83 3.76 -3.78
N GLY A 230 -12.09 5.03 -4.09
CA GLY A 230 -11.71 6.19 -3.28
C GLY A 230 -12.46 6.34 -1.95
N SER A 231 -13.52 5.56 -1.73
CA SER A 231 -14.41 5.63 -0.57
C SER A 231 -14.79 7.09 -0.23
N TRP A 232 -15.10 7.87 -1.28
CA TRP A 232 -15.45 9.28 -1.13
C TRP A 232 -16.92 9.42 -0.76
N ASN A 233 -17.17 9.76 0.50
CA ASN A 233 -18.51 9.99 1.02
C ASN A 233 -19.13 11.26 0.40
N MET A 234 -20.04 11.09 -0.57
CA MET A 234 -20.94 12.14 -1.03
C MET A 234 -22.31 11.93 -0.39
N THR A 235 -22.55 12.62 0.70
CA THR A 235 -23.72 12.42 1.57
C THR A 235 -25.02 12.71 0.82
N ALA A 236 -25.82 11.65 0.61
CA ALA A 236 -27.30 11.57 0.54
C ALA A 236 -27.81 10.63 -0.56
N THR A 237 -27.07 10.42 -1.65
CA THR A 237 -27.47 9.49 -2.73
C THR A 237 -26.60 8.22 -2.80
N ASN A 238 -25.39 8.24 -2.20
CA ASN A 238 -24.41 7.15 -2.28
C ASN A 238 -24.65 5.97 -1.33
N LYS A 239 -25.47 6.09 -0.27
CA LYS A 239 -25.70 4.96 0.65
C LYS A 239 -26.36 3.76 -0.04
N ALA A 240 -27.16 3.98 -1.08
CA ALA A 240 -27.74 2.89 -1.87
C ALA A 240 -26.74 2.27 -2.86
N PHE A 241 -25.79 3.04 -3.38
CA PHE A 241 -24.76 2.54 -4.32
C PHE A 241 -23.61 1.80 -3.62
N ALA A 242 -23.26 2.18 -2.40
CA ALA A 242 -22.25 1.50 -1.59
C ALA A 242 -22.61 0.02 -1.26
N TYR A 243 -23.90 -0.31 -1.21
CA TYR A 243 -24.36 -1.70 -1.01
C TYR A 243 -24.43 -2.53 -2.31
N VAL A 244 -24.29 -1.91 -3.48
CA VAL A 244 -24.48 -2.58 -4.78
C VAL A 244 -23.15 -2.77 -5.55
N PHE A 245 -22.12 -1.94 -5.31
CA PHE A 245 -20.93 -1.89 -6.17
C PHE A 245 -19.56 -2.07 -5.49
N ASN A 246 -19.51 -2.65 -4.29
CA ASN A 246 -18.24 -3.09 -3.71
C ASN A 246 -17.83 -4.49 -4.22
N THR A 247 -18.06 -4.79 -5.51
CA THR A 247 -17.71 -6.11 -6.07
C THR A 247 -16.25 -6.12 -6.50
N THR A 248 -15.62 -7.29 -6.39
CA THR A 248 -14.24 -7.51 -6.82
C THR A 248 -14.03 -7.15 -8.29
N SER A 249 -15.08 -7.13 -9.12
CA SER A 249 -14.95 -6.93 -10.57
C SER A 249 -14.64 -5.48 -10.97
N GLU A 250 -15.32 -4.49 -10.38
CA GLU A 250 -15.03 -3.06 -10.63
C GLU A 250 -13.66 -2.68 -10.10
N ASP A 251 -13.32 -3.16 -8.90
CA ASP A 251 -12.01 -2.96 -8.29
C ASP A 251 -10.89 -3.51 -9.18
N GLN A 252 -11.08 -4.70 -9.77
CA GLN A 252 -10.11 -5.27 -10.70
C GLN A 252 -9.92 -4.41 -11.95
N LYS A 253 -10.99 -3.85 -12.51
CA LYS A 253 -10.90 -2.94 -13.68
C LYS A 253 -10.07 -1.70 -13.36
N VAL A 254 -10.34 -1.06 -12.22
CA VAL A 254 -9.57 0.12 -11.80
C VAL A 254 -8.12 -0.25 -11.53
N SER A 255 -7.87 -1.38 -10.87
CA SER A 255 -6.50 -1.82 -10.57
C SER A 255 -5.68 -2.11 -11.82
N ARG A 256 -6.26 -2.74 -12.85
CA ARG A 256 -5.61 -2.96 -14.15
C ARG A 256 -5.12 -1.66 -14.78
N VAL A 257 -5.99 -0.65 -14.82
CA VAL A 257 -5.64 0.68 -15.35
C VAL A 257 -4.52 1.33 -14.55
N LEU A 258 -4.54 1.21 -13.22
CA LEU A 258 -3.46 1.72 -12.36
C LEU A 258 -2.11 1.02 -12.58
N SER A 259 -2.14 -0.23 -13.05
CA SER A 259 -0.99 -1.05 -13.43
C SER A 259 -0.58 -0.91 -14.91
N GLY A 260 -1.19 0.03 -15.65
CA GLY A 260 -0.89 0.32 -17.06
C GLY A 260 -1.58 -0.59 -18.09
N TRP A 261 -2.52 -1.44 -17.66
CA TRP A 261 -3.30 -2.31 -18.53
C TRP A 261 -4.62 -1.66 -18.95
N ASP A 262 -5.18 -2.12 -20.06
CA ASP A 262 -6.58 -1.84 -20.39
C ASP A 262 -7.51 -2.50 -19.35
N SER A 263 -8.62 -1.85 -19.00
CA SER A 263 -9.53 -2.32 -17.95
C SER A 263 -10.13 -3.70 -18.22
N CYS A 264 -10.26 -4.10 -19.49
CA CYS A 264 -10.83 -5.37 -19.93
C CYS A 264 -9.78 -6.45 -20.18
N GLN A 265 -8.50 -6.07 -20.28
CA GLN A 265 -7.41 -7.04 -20.43
C GLN A 265 -7.19 -7.82 -19.14
N LYS A 266 -6.81 -9.08 -19.28
CA LYS A 266 -6.36 -9.89 -18.14
C LYS A 266 -4.83 -9.83 -18.10
N PRO A 267 -4.23 -9.14 -17.11
CA PRO A 267 -2.79 -9.14 -16.95
C PRO A 267 -2.29 -10.58 -16.78
N PRO A 268 -1.13 -10.91 -17.34
CA PRO A 268 -0.56 -12.23 -17.19
C PRO A 268 -0.12 -12.40 -15.72
N VAL A 269 -0.41 -13.55 -15.14
CA VAL A 269 0.00 -13.88 -13.77
C VAL A 269 1.51 -14.14 -13.78
N PRO A 270 2.30 -13.50 -12.90
CA PRO A 270 3.71 -13.83 -12.76
C PRO A 270 3.85 -15.32 -12.48
N MET A 271 4.61 -16.02 -13.31
CA MET A 271 4.87 -17.45 -13.14
C MET A 271 6.35 -17.69 -13.20
N LEU A 272 6.85 -18.67 -12.44
CA LEU A 272 8.23 -19.10 -12.49
C LEU A 272 8.68 -19.53 -13.90
N SER A 273 7.74 -19.88 -14.78
CA SER A 273 7.99 -20.15 -16.21
C SER A 273 8.58 -18.98 -17.01
N TRP A 274 8.51 -17.74 -16.49
CA TRP A 274 9.07 -16.57 -17.17
C TRP A 274 10.57 -16.43 -16.97
N PHE A 275 11.13 -17.11 -15.96
CA PHE A 275 12.55 -17.10 -15.69
C PHE A 275 13.28 -18.19 -16.49
N ASP A 276 14.57 -17.98 -16.71
CA ASP A 276 15.42 -19.00 -17.31
C ASP A 276 15.52 -20.24 -16.41
N SER A 277 16.01 -21.33 -16.99
CA SER A 277 16.05 -22.61 -16.29
C SER A 277 16.89 -22.59 -15.01
N ALA A 278 17.92 -21.75 -14.92
CA ALA A 278 18.77 -21.69 -13.73
C ALA A 278 18.03 -20.99 -12.60
N THR A 279 17.50 -19.78 -12.85
CA THR A 279 16.70 -19.04 -11.85
C THR A 279 15.46 -19.82 -11.43
N LYS A 280 14.80 -20.53 -12.36
CA LYS A 280 13.66 -21.39 -12.02
C LYS A 280 14.05 -22.51 -11.05
N SER A 281 15.21 -23.14 -11.26
CA SER A 281 15.71 -24.21 -10.38
C SER A 281 16.04 -23.69 -8.98
N GLU A 282 16.64 -22.50 -8.89
CA GLU A 282 16.93 -21.84 -7.61
C GLU A 282 15.64 -21.45 -6.87
N ALA A 283 14.68 -20.84 -7.58
CA ALA A 283 13.38 -20.49 -7.03
C ALA A 283 12.64 -21.72 -6.49
N PHE A 284 12.64 -22.84 -7.21
CA PHE A 284 12.05 -24.08 -6.71
C PHE A 284 12.77 -24.65 -5.50
N SER A 285 14.11 -24.57 -5.47
CA SER A 285 14.90 -25.03 -4.33
C SER A 285 14.58 -24.21 -3.08
N LEU A 286 14.46 -22.89 -3.23
CA LEU A 286 14.07 -21.98 -2.17
C LEU A 286 12.62 -22.21 -1.72
N ALA A 287 11.69 -22.36 -2.67
CA ALA A 287 10.28 -22.66 -2.38
C ALA A 287 10.13 -23.99 -1.63
N ALA A 288 10.87 -25.03 -2.04
CA ALA A 288 10.86 -26.32 -1.36
C ALA A 288 11.36 -26.22 0.09
N LEU A 289 12.32 -25.34 0.37
CA LEU A 289 12.81 -25.07 1.73
C LEU A 289 11.78 -24.27 2.54
N LEU A 290 11.24 -23.18 1.97
CA LEU A 290 10.32 -22.27 2.65
C LEU A 290 8.96 -22.93 2.95
N PHE A 291 8.46 -23.73 2.01
CA PHE A 291 7.14 -24.34 2.09
C PHE A 291 7.20 -25.83 2.44
N GLN A 292 8.34 -26.34 2.90
CA GLN A 292 8.55 -27.77 3.16
C GLN A 292 7.43 -28.37 4.05
N THR A 293 6.99 -27.62 5.06
CA THR A 293 5.92 -28.02 5.99
C THR A 293 4.53 -27.96 5.35
N SER A 294 4.27 -26.97 4.51
CA SER A 294 2.99 -26.79 3.80
C SER A 294 2.84 -27.69 2.57
N MET A 295 3.94 -28.13 1.96
CA MET A 295 3.91 -29.04 0.81
C MET A 295 3.71 -30.50 1.23
N ASN A 296 4.22 -30.88 2.42
CA ASN A 296 4.19 -32.25 2.92
C ASN A 296 3.10 -32.52 3.97
N THR A 297 2.22 -31.54 4.25
CA THR A 297 1.12 -31.72 5.19
C THR A 297 0.04 -32.65 4.63
N GLN A 298 -0.52 -33.52 5.50
CA GLN A 298 -1.67 -34.35 5.15
C GLN A 298 -3.01 -33.61 5.29
N ASP A 299 -3.00 -32.43 5.91
CA ASP A 299 -4.16 -31.58 6.08
C ASP A 299 -4.41 -30.77 4.79
N PRO A 300 -5.48 -31.07 4.02
CA PRO A 300 -5.72 -30.44 2.72
C PRO A 300 -5.98 -28.94 2.82
N GLU A 301 -6.42 -28.41 3.98
CA GLU A 301 -6.63 -26.97 4.17
C GLU A 301 -5.32 -26.20 4.38
N LYS A 302 -4.26 -26.88 4.79
CA LYS A 302 -2.92 -26.30 5.01
C LYS A 302 -1.96 -26.57 3.86
N ARG A 303 -2.40 -27.37 2.88
CA ARG A 303 -1.60 -27.71 1.72
C ARG A 303 -1.50 -26.49 0.80
N LEU A 304 -0.29 -26.06 0.50
CA LEU A 304 -0.05 -24.97 -0.44
C LEU A 304 -0.58 -25.38 -1.82
N ASN A 305 -1.32 -24.49 -2.49
CA ASN A 305 -1.79 -24.74 -3.85
C ASN A 305 -0.59 -24.71 -4.80
N ASP A 306 -0.45 -25.73 -5.68
CA ASP A 306 0.65 -25.84 -6.62
C ASP A 306 0.80 -24.58 -7.50
N ARG A 307 -0.32 -23.91 -7.85
CA ARG A 307 -0.28 -22.65 -8.60
C ARG A 307 0.30 -21.49 -7.79
N VAL A 308 0.16 -21.50 -6.47
CA VAL A 308 0.77 -20.49 -5.59
C VAL A 308 2.25 -20.80 -5.37
N ALA A 309 2.62 -22.09 -5.38
CA ALA A 309 4.03 -22.49 -5.36
C ALA A 309 4.78 -22.14 -6.67
N ASP A 310 4.04 -22.00 -7.77
CA ASP A 310 4.55 -21.62 -9.11
C ASP A 310 4.58 -20.10 -9.39
N VAL A 311 4.11 -19.26 -8.45
CA VAL A 311 4.08 -17.78 -8.52
C VAL A 311 5.18 -17.18 -7.65
#